data_AF-A0A4V1KJ79-F1
#
_entry.id   AF-A0A4V1KJ79-F1
#
_cell.length_a   1.000
_cell.length_b   1.000
_cell.length_c   1.000
_cell.angle_alpha   90.00
_cell.angle_beta   90.00
_cell.angle_gamma   90.00
#
_symmetry.space_group_name_H-M   'P 1'
#
loop_
_entity.id
_entity.type
_entity.pdbx_description
1 polymer ?
#
loop_
_entity_poly.entity_id
_entity_poly.type
_entity_poly.pdbx_seq_one_letter_code
_entity_poly.pdbx_strand_id
1 'polypeptide(L)'
;MVLNLKTAKTDDAADLSVWKSTKGLRSDPFLVVSFFTNDPIYRRHIERLHNGLEEFGLEYELFMIDSLGGWELNCAFKSAFVVEQMMKSGRPVLWLDADSTLEKRPTLLFEIKEDFAVSRVNGSVFNSAVVYFSNSSASLDLAVRSA
;
A
#
# COMPACT_ATOMS: atom_id res chain seq x y z
N MET A 1 -4.30 -0.86 -19.78
CA MET A 1 -5.46 -1.65 -19.31
C MET A 1 -6.06 -0.89 -18.15
N VAL A 2 -7.24 -0.29 -18.33
CA VAL A 2 -7.88 0.57 -17.31
C VAL A 2 -8.71 -0.33 -16.41
N LEU A 3 -8.37 -0.42 -15.12
CA LEU A 3 -9.16 -1.16 -14.14
C LEU A 3 -10.44 -0.38 -13.81
N ASN A 4 -11.57 -1.03 -14.07
CA ASN A 4 -12.91 -0.51 -13.81
C ASN A 4 -13.24 -0.73 -12.32
N LEU A 5 -12.88 0.23 -11.47
CA LEU A 5 -13.22 0.21 -10.05
C LEU A 5 -14.68 0.68 -9.89
N LYS A 6 -15.59 -0.25 -9.65
CA LYS A 6 -16.98 0.06 -9.27
C LYS A 6 -16.97 0.73 -7.88
N THR A 7 -17.49 1.95 -7.80
CA THR A 7 -17.74 2.64 -6.52
C THR A 7 -19.05 2.12 -5.91
N ALA A 8 -19.00 1.65 -4.67
CA ALA A 8 -20.19 1.24 -3.91
C ALA A 8 -20.45 2.22 -2.75
N LYS A 9 -21.73 2.54 -2.55
CA LYS A 9 -22.25 3.34 -1.44
C LYS A 9 -22.31 2.52 -0.15
N THR A 10 -22.34 3.27 0.94
CA THR A 10 -22.11 2.87 2.33
C THR A 10 -23.23 2.05 2.97
N ASP A 11 -22.81 1.41 4.06
CA ASP A 11 -23.57 0.92 5.22
C ASP A 11 -23.98 -0.57 5.18
N ASP A 12 -23.60 -1.27 6.27
CA ASP A 12 -23.71 -2.72 6.59
C ASP A 12 -22.53 -3.61 6.15
N ALA A 13 -21.44 -3.63 6.94
CA ALA A 13 -20.37 -4.65 6.98
C ALA A 13 -20.09 -5.41 5.66
N ALA A 14 -20.03 -4.64 4.56
CA ALA A 14 -20.12 -5.17 3.22
C ALA A 14 -18.73 -5.51 2.68
N ASP A 15 -18.75 -6.52 1.81
CA ASP A 15 -17.74 -6.93 0.84
C ASP A 15 -17.25 -5.73 -0.01
N LEU A 16 -16.49 -4.83 0.61
CA LEU A 16 -15.89 -3.68 -0.04
C LEU A 16 -14.62 -4.15 -0.76
N SER A 17 -14.58 -3.95 -2.06
CA SER A 17 -13.37 -4.15 -2.87
C SER A 17 -12.23 -3.23 -2.46
N VAL A 18 -12.52 -2.15 -1.71
CA VAL A 18 -11.52 -1.21 -1.22
C VAL A 18 -11.88 -0.73 0.18
N TRP A 19 -10.93 -0.80 1.11
CA TRP A 19 -11.03 -0.26 2.46
C TRP A 19 -10.21 1.03 2.52
N LYS A 20 -10.82 2.13 2.96
CA LYS A 20 -10.17 3.44 2.97
C LYS A 20 -10.41 4.15 4.29
N SER A 21 -9.41 4.88 4.75
CA SER A 21 -9.55 5.82 5.85
C SER A 21 -8.94 7.16 5.47
N THR A 22 -9.73 8.22 5.64
CA THR A 22 -9.28 9.62 5.55
C THR A 22 -8.96 10.20 6.93
N LYS A 23 -9.00 9.37 7.99
CA LYS A 23 -8.76 9.77 9.39
C LYS A 23 -7.29 10.03 9.71
N GLY A 24 -6.38 9.80 8.77
CA GLY A 24 -5.00 10.24 8.93
C GLY A 24 -4.97 11.69 9.40
N LEU A 25 -4.02 12.02 10.27
CA LEU A 25 -3.76 13.43 10.54
C LEU A 25 -3.53 14.08 9.17
N ARG A 26 -4.28 15.13 8.82
CA ARG A 26 -4.24 15.81 7.50
C ARG A 26 -2.83 16.29 7.07
N SER A 27 -1.83 16.07 7.90
CA SER A 27 -0.41 16.35 7.75
C SER A 27 0.46 15.13 7.40
N ASP A 28 -0.07 13.91 7.35
CA ASP A 28 0.78 12.73 7.06
C ASP A 28 1.30 12.81 5.61
N PRO A 29 2.64 12.72 5.42
CA PRO A 29 3.27 13.10 4.16
C PRO A 29 3.11 12.07 3.04
N PHE A 30 2.51 10.91 3.34
CA PHE A 30 2.26 9.84 2.39
C PHE A 30 0.92 9.17 2.66
N LEU A 31 0.44 8.48 1.62
CA LEU A 31 -0.69 7.56 1.71
C LEU A 31 -0.16 6.12 1.89
N VAL A 32 -0.67 5.39 2.88
CA VAL A 32 -0.36 3.96 2.99
C VAL A 32 -1.22 3.19 1.99
N VAL A 33 -0.62 2.31 1.20
CA VAL A 33 -1.38 1.47 0.26
C VAL A 33 -0.97 0.02 0.35
N SER A 34 -1.93 -0.86 0.09
CA SER A 34 -1.70 -2.30 -0.03
C SER A 34 -2.78 -2.93 -0.90
N PHE A 35 -2.56 -4.16 -1.34
CA PHE A 35 -3.62 -5.02 -1.84
C PHE A 35 -3.50 -6.42 -1.27
N PHE A 36 -4.60 -7.16 -1.34
CA PHE A 36 -4.68 -8.54 -0.89
C PHE A 36 -5.61 -9.34 -1.81
N THR A 37 -5.36 -10.64 -1.92
CA THR A 37 -6.24 -11.56 -2.65
C THR A 37 -7.44 -11.96 -1.80
N ASN A 38 -8.56 -12.22 -2.46
CA ASN A 38 -9.78 -12.70 -1.82
C ASN A 38 -9.67 -14.19 -1.42
N ASP A 39 -8.77 -14.50 -0.51
CA ASP A 39 -8.67 -15.79 0.14
C ASP A 39 -8.65 -15.62 1.67
N PRO A 40 -9.05 -16.65 2.44
CA PRO A 40 -9.17 -16.52 3.89
C PRO A 40 -7.86 -16.12 4.60
N ILE A 41 -6.71 -16.51 4.04
CA ILE A 41 -5.40 -16.23 4.65
C ILE A 41 -5.09 -14.75 4.49
N TYR A 42 -5.14 -14.24 3.26
CA TYR A 42 -4.83 -12.84 2.99
C TYR A 42 -5.90 -11.86 3.52
N ARG A 43 -7.17 -12.27 3.64
CA ARG A 43 -8.18 -11.50 4.38
C ARG A 43 -7.81 -11.31 5.85
N ARG A 44 -7.36 -12.37 6.53
CA ARG A 44 -6.93 -12.26 7.94
C ARG A 44 -5.68 -11.39 8.09
N HIS A 45 -4.75 -11.48 7.13
CA HIS A 45 -3.55 -10.66 7.11
C HIS A 45 -3.89 -9.17 6.96
N ILE A 46 -4.69 -8.82 5.96
CA ILE A 46 -5.04 -7.41 5.74
C ILE A 46 -5.88 -6.84 6.87
N GLU A 47 -6.73 -7.64 7.53
CA GLU A 47 -7.46 -7.22 8.74
C GLU A 47 -6.53 -6.81 9.87
N ARG A 48 -5.42 -7.54 10.07
CA ARG A 48 -4.42 -7.18 11.09
C ARG A 48 -3.71 -5.89 10.73
N LEU A 49 -3.32 -5.73 9.46
CA LEU A 49 -2.70 -4.49 9.00
C LEU A 49 -3.66 -3.30 9.17
N HIS A 50 -4.90 -3.46 8.70
CA HIS A 50 -5.97 -2.47 8.82
C HIS A 50 -6.18 -2.00 10.25
N ASN A 51 -6.27 -2.93 11.21
CA ASN A 51 -6.44 -2.59 12.61
C ASN A 51 -5.26 -1.77 13.15
N GLY A 52 -4.02 -2.12 12.77
CA GLY A 52 -2.86 -1.31 13.14
C GLY A 52 -2.88 0.08 12.51
N LEU A 53 -3.29 0.20 11.24
CA LEU A 53 -3.41 1.50 10.56
C LEU A 53 -4.45 2.41 11.23
N GLU A 54 -5.61 1.86 11.62
CA GLU A 54 -6.64 2.60 12.38
C GLU A 54 -6.17 2.94 13.80
N GLU A 55 -5.51 2.01 14.50
CA GLU A 55 -4.96 2.25 15.85
C GLU A 55 -3.96 3.41 15.84
N PHE A 56 -3.08 3.43 14.86
CA PHE A 56 -2.07 4.47 14.73
C PHE A 56 -2.56 5.71 14.00
N GLY A 57 -3.81 5.75 13.52
CA GLY A 57 -4.41 6.91 12.86
C GLY A 57 -3.65 7.34 11.61
N LEU A 58 -3.33 6.39 10.73
CA LEU A 58 -2.71 6.64 9.43
C LEU A 58 -3.77 6.68 8.33
N GLU A 59 -3.53 7.49 7.30
CA GLU A 59 -4.34 7.48 6.08
C GLU A 59 -3.96 6.29 5.20
N TYR A 60 -4.96 5.57 4.68
CA TYR A 60 -4.70 4.38 3.88
C TYR A 60 -5.76 4.07 2.81
N GLU A 61 -5.33 3.31 1.81
CA GLU A 61 -6.21 2.59 0.87
C GLU A 61 -5.74 1.14 0.69
N LEU A 62 -6.59 0.18 1.06
CA LEU A 62 -6.33 -1.26 0.96
C LEU A 62 -7.29 -1.86 -0.06
N PHE A 63 -6.77 -2.57 -1.06
CA PHE A 63 -7.57 -3.08 -2.18
C PHE A 63 -7.67 -4.60 -2.15
N MET A 64 -8.88 -5.12 -2.23
CA MET A 64 -9.08 -6.52 -2.55
C MET A 64 -8.97 -6.69 -4.06
N ILE A 65 -8.14 -7.64 -4.49
CA ILE A 65 -7.98 -8.00 -5.90
C ILE A 65 -8.31 -9.48 -6.12
N ASP A 66 -8.67 -9.79 -7.36
CA ASP A 66 -8.67 -11.18 -7.81
C ASP A 66 -7.22 -11.66 -7.95
N SER A 67 -6.99 -12.95 -7.67
CA SER A 67 -5.68 -13.56 -7.89
C SER A 67 -5.32 -13.53 -9.37
N LEU A 68 -4.08 -13.15 -9.68
CA LEU A 68 -3.54 -13.13 -11.03
C LEU A 68 -3.07 -14.51 -11.52
N GLY A 69 -3.41 -15.58 -10.80
CA GLY A 69 -3.10 -16.96 -11.17
C GLY A 69 -1.81 -17.51 -10.56
N GLY A 70 -1.13 -16.77 -9.69
CA GLY A 70 0.06 -17.22 -8.97
C GLY A 70 0.61 -16.19 -7.99
N TRP A 71 1.35 -16.65 -6.98
CA TRP A 71 1.93 -15.77 -5.95
C TRP A 71 2.93 -14.79 -6.56
N GLU A 72 3.80 -15.27 -7.46
CA GLU A 72 4.81 -14.46 -8.15
C GLU A 72 4.16 -13.36 -9.01
N LEU A 73 3.04 -13.68 -9.68
CA LEU A 73 2.29 -12.72 -10.49
C LEU A 73 1.63 -11.65 -9.62
N ASN A 74 1.06 -12.05 -8.48
CA ASN A 74 0.53 -11.11 -7.50
C ASN A 74 1.66 -10.22 -6.95
N CYS A 75 2.82 -10.77 -6.60
CA CYS A 75 3.96 -9.99 -6.13
C CYS A 75 4.49 -9.00 -7.18
N ALA A 76 4.58 -9.41 -8.44
CA ALA A 76 5.01 -8.55 -9.55
C ALA A 76 4.04 -7.39 -9.79
N PHE A 77 2.74 -7.57 -9.54
CA PHE A 77 1.72 -6.54 -9.71
C PHE A 77 1.90 -5.33 -8.75
N LYS A 78 2.63 -5.51 -7.65
CA LYS A 78 2.97 -4.46 -6.67
C LYS A 78 3.46 -3.17 -7.31
N SER A 79 4.41 -3.26 -8.24
CA SER A 79 5.02 -2.07 -8.87
C SER A 79 3.98 -1.26 -9.66
N ALA A 80 3.21 -1.92 -10.51
CA ALA A 80 2.15 -1.30 -11.29
C ALA A 80 1.05 -0.67 -10.40
N PHE A 81 0.66 -1.39 -9.34
CA PHE A 81 -0.30 -0.90 -8.37
C PHE A 81 0.20 0.37 -7.65
N VAL A 82 1.44 0.38 -7.17
CA VAL A 82 2.03 1.55 -6.48
C VAL A 82 2.07 2.76 -7.42
N VAL A 83 2.46 2.58 -8.68
CA VAL A 83 2.44 3.65 -9.70
C VAL A 83 1.03 4.21 -9.87
N GLU A 84 0.03 3.33 -9.99
CA GLU A 84 -1.36 3.75 -10.11
C GLU A 84 -1.82 4.58 -8.90
N GLN A 85 -1.47 4.17 -7.68
CA GLN A 85 -1.86 4.91 -6.47
C GLN A 85 -1.12 6.25 -6.33
N MET A 86 0.17 6.31 -6.69
CA MET A 86 0.91 7.58 -6.73
C MET A 86 0.26 8.57 -7.69
N MET A 87 -0.04 8.15 -8.93
CA MET A 87 -0.67 9.01 -9.93
C MET A 87 -2.08 9.46 -9.53
N LYS A 88 -2.89 8.57 -8.95
CA LYS A 88 -4.27 8.89 -8.53
C LYS A 88 -4.32 9.85 -7.35
N SER A 89 -3.46 9.62 -6.35
CA SER A 89 -3.45 10.42 -5.12
C SER A 89 -2.69 11.74 -5.30
N GLY A 90 -1.75 11.81 -6.24
CA GLY A 90 -0.83 12.94 -6.37
C GLY A 90 0.11 13.09 -5.17
N ARG A 91 0.29 12.04 -4.36
CA ARG A 91 1.01 12.06 -3.09
C ARG A 91 2.07 10.97 -3.04
N PRO A 92 3.11 11.14 -2.20
CA PRO A 92 3.98 10.04 -1.83
C PRO A 92 3.18 8.85 -1.29
N VAL A 93 3.72 7.65 -1.50
CA VAL A 93 3.06 6.39 -1.15
C VAL A 93 4.00 5.54 -0.30
N LEU A 94 3.45 4.97 0.77
CA LEU A 94 4.08 3.92 1.54
C LEU A 94 3.37 2.59 1.23
N TRP A 95 4.05 1.71 0.50
CA TRP A 95 3.61 0.34 0.32
C TRP A 95 3.91 -0.49 1.57
N LEU A 96 2.92 -1.25 2.03
CA LEU A 96 3.06 -2.32 3.00
C LEU A 96 2.49 -3.62 2.41
N ASP A 97 3.19 -4.75 2.53
CA ASP A 97 2.61 -6.05 2.18
C ASP A 97 1.39 -6.33 3.07
N ALA A 98 0.38 -7.02 2.53
CA ALA A 98 -0.86 -7.31 3.26
C ALA A 98 -0.65 -8.10 4.56
N ASP A 99 0.42 -8.88 4.64
CA ASP A 99 0.82 -9.67 5.81
C ASP A 99 1.76 -8.93 6.77
N SER A 100 2.04 -7.65 6.52
CA SER A 100 2.76 -6.78 7.45
C SER A 100 1.91 -6.45 8.67
N THR A 101 2.58 -6.25 9.81
CA THR A 101 1.98 -5.65 11.00
C THR A 101 2.59 -4.29 11.26
N LEU A 102 1.75 -3.36 11.71
CA LEU A 102 2.21 -2.03 12.13
C LEU A 102 2.33 -2.02 13.65
N GLU A 103 3.57 -1.98 14.15
CA GLU A 103 3.85 -2.00 15.60
C GLU A 103 4.06 -0.60 16.18
N LYS A 104 4.25 0.40 15.32
CA LYS A 104 4.44 1.82 15.68
C LYS A 104 4.19 2.71 14.48
N ARG A 105 3.91 4.00 14.72
CA ARG A 105 3.89 5.00 13.64
C ARG A 105 5.25 5.03 12.92
N PRO A 106 5.28 5.03 11.57
CA PRO A 106 6.50 5.07 10.77
C PRO A 106 7.07 6.50 10.67
N THR A 107 7.32 7.13 11.82
CA THR A 107 7.72 8.54 11.93
C THR A 107 9.02 8.87 11.21
N LEU A 108 9.91 7.90 11.01
CA LEU A 108 11.14 8.06 10.21
C LEU A 108 10.84 8.53 8.78
N LEU A 109 9.71 8.10 8.21
CA LEU A 109 9.30 8.48 6.87
C LEU A 109 8.59 9.84 6.83
N PHE A 110 8.35 10.48 7.97
CA PHE A 110 7.59 11.74 7.99
C PHE A 110 8.42 12.93 7.49
N GLU A 111 9.74 12.84 7.60
CA GLU A 111 10.68 13.89 7.21
C GLU A 111 11.61 13.46 6.07
N ILE A 112 11.32 12.32 5.44
CA ILE A 112 12.13 11.77 4.36
C ILE A 112 12.12 12.71 3.14
N LYS A 113 13.28 12.93 2.54
CA LYS A 113 13.44 13.79 1.34
C LYS A 113 13.83 13.01 0.10
N GLU A 114 14.22 11.77 0.32
CA GLU A 114 14.62 10.82 -0.70
C GLU A 114 13.41 10.40 -1.55
N ASP A 115 13.70 10.04 -2.79
CA ASP A 115 12.69 9.58 -3.73
C ASP A 115 12.20 8.16 -3.42
N PHE A 116 13.05 7.35 -2.82
CA PHE A 116 12.79 5.94 -2.59
C PHE A 116 13.43 5.49 -1.28
N ALA A 117 12.71 4.68 -0.51
CA ALA A 117 13.29 3.99 0.63
C ALA A 117 12.74 2.56 0.75
N VAL A 118 13.61 1.67 1.24
CA VAL A 118 13.30 0.26 1.44
C VAL A 118 13.94 -0.22 2.75
N SER A 119 13.28 -1.13 3.44
CA SER A 119 13.81 -1.72 4.66
C SER A 119 15.03 -2.60 4.36
N ARG A 120 16.14 -2.38 5.06
CA ARG A 120 17.33 -3.23 5.01
C ARG A 120 17.33 -4.19 6.19
N VAL A 121 17.40 -5.48 5.92
CA VAL A 121 17.36 -6.57 6.90
C VAL A 121 18.63 -7.41 6.77
N ASN A 122 19.14 -7.90 7.90
CA ASN A 122 20.32 -8.81 7.94
C ASN A 122 21.54 -8.30 7.16
N GLY A 123 21.78 -6.99 7.18
CA GLY A 123 22.99 -6.39 6.64
C GLY A 123 23.05 -6.26 5.12
N SER A 124 22.52 -7.15 4.29
CA SER A 124 22.61 -7.01 2.82
C SER A 124 21.30 -7.27 2.08
N VAL A 125 20.23 -7.65 2.79
CA VAL A 125 18.94 -7.96 2.18
C VAL A 125 18.06 -6.72 2.22
N PHE A 126 17.42 -6.40 1.10
CA PHE A 126 16.37 -5.40 1.04
C PHE A 126 15.01 -6.11 1.08
N ASN A 127 14.19 -5.76 2.06
CA ASN A 127 12.86 -6.32 2.23
C ASN A 127 11.83 -5.40 1.58
N SER A 128 11.16 -5.90 0.55
CA SER A 128 10.13 -5.17 -0.22
C SER A 128 8.74 -5.21 0.41
N ALA A 129 8.61 -5.72 1.65
CA ALA A 129 7.38 -5.64 2.43
C ALA A 129 7.09 -4.22 2.93
N VAL A 130 8.10 -3.35 2.98
CA VAL A 130 7.96 -1.93 3.34
C VAL A 130 8.77 -1.12 2.35
N VAL A 131 8.07 -0.36 1.50
CA VAL A 131 8.71 0.43 0.44
C VAL A 131 8.03 1.79 0.35
N TYR A 132 8.81 2.85 0.41
CA TYR A 132 8.35 4.22 0.23
C TYR A 132 8.75 4.71 -1.15
N PHE A 133 7.83 5.43 -1.78
CA PHE A 133 8.07 6.20 -2.99
C PHE A 133 7.58 7.63 -2.78
N SER A 134 8.43 8.61 -3.11
CA SER A 134 7.97 9.99 -3.32
C SER A 134 7.11 10.07 -4.58
N ASN A 135 6.34 11.15 -4.76
CA ASN A 135 5.61 11.40 -6.01
C ASN A 135 6.43 12.23 -7.02
N SER A 136 7.75 12.00 -7.09
CA SER A 136 8.62 12.65 -8.07
C SER A 136 8.61 11.89 -9.41
N SER A 137 9.05 12.55 -10.48
CA SER A 137 9.24 11.89 -11.78
C SER A 137 10.26 10.75 -11.71
N ALA A 138 11.30 10.90 -10.88
CA ALA A 138 12.31 9.85 -10.69
C ALA A 138 11.73 8.60 -10.01
N SER A 139 10.87 8.79 -9.00
CA SER A 139 10.17 7.68 -8.32
C SER A 139 9.20 6.96 -9.24
N LEU A 140 8.45 7.71 -10.06
CA LEU A 140 7.57 7.14 -11.07
C LEU A 140 8.35 6.33 -12.11
N ASP A 141 9.44 6.89 -12.64
CA ASP A 141 10.30 6.21 -13.62
C ASP A 141 10.93 4.93 -13.04
N LEU A 142 11.39 4.98 -11.78
CA LEU A 142 11.91 3.81 -11.08
C LEU A 142 10.84 2.72 -10.97
N ALA A 143 9.64 3.08 -10.50
CA ALA A 143 8.57 2.12 -10.28
C ALA A 143 8.03 1.50 -11.59
N VAL A 144 7.98 2.26 -12.69
CA VAL A 144 7.55 1.77 -14.01
C VAL A 144 8.58 0.84 -14.66
N ARG A 145 9.88 1.18 -14.57
CA ARG A 145 10.96 0.40 -15.22
C ARG A 145 11.35 -0.87 -14.47
N SER A 146 10.77 -1.10 -13.29
CA SER A 146 11.00 -2.28 -12.44
C SER A 146 9.96 -3.39 -12.65
N ALA A 147 8.96 -3.17 -13.50
CA ALA A 147 7.86 -4.10 -13.80
C ALA A 147 8.10 -4.89 -15.09
#